data_AF-A0A2M7IYU9-F1
#
_entry.id   AF-A0A2M7IYU9-F1
#
_cell.length_a   1.000
_cell.length_b   1.000
_cell.length_c   1.000
_cell.angle_alpha   90.00
_cell.angle_beta   90.00
_cell.angle_gamma   90.00
#
_symmetry.space_group_name_H-M   'P 1'
#
loop_
_entity.id
_entity.type
_entity.pdbx_description
1 polymer ?
#
loop_
_entity_poly.entity_id
_entity_poly.type
_entity_poly.pdbx_seq_one_letter_code
_entity_poly.pdbx_strand_id
1 'polypeptide(L)'
;MQINKGPEKLADLLTARKSIKAPKFAWQDLALEVIKELNIPEFKRSAVFKACKQNPRAKILIALNDTKELCQTGEKWKYFFKIIGL
;
A
#
# COMPACT_ATOMS: atom_id res chain seq x y z
N MET A 1 53.55 6.21 10.98
CA MET A 1 52.29 5.54 11.34
C MET A 1 51.35 5.63 10.15
N GLN A 2 50.97 4.50 9.56
CA GLN A 2 50.08 4.44 8.39
C GLN A 2 48.62 4.61 8.83
N ILE A 3 47.91 5.57 8.23
CA ILE A 3 46.50 5.84 8.51
C ILE A 3 45.68 5.08 7.45
N ASN A 4 45.22 3.88 7.79
CA ASN A 4 44.27 3.13 6.95
C ASN A 4 42.90 3.81 7.05
N LYS A 5 42.59 4.66 6.07
CA LYS A 5 41.29 5.33 5.96
C LYS A 5 40.35 4.47 5.11
N GLY A 6 39.74 3.47 5.73
CA GLY A 6 38.66 2.66 5.13
C GLY A 6 37.36 3.48 4.97
N PRO A 7 36.45 3.11 4.04
CA PRO A 7 35.24 3.88 3.76
C PRO A 7 34.16 3.65 4.83
N GLU A 8 34.32 4.27 6.00
CA GLU A 8 33.41 4.16 7.16
C GLU A 8 32.04 4.87 6.98
N LYS A 9 31.55 5.07 5.75
CA LYS A 9 30.37 5.92 5.49
C LYS A 9 29.26 5.27 4.66
N LEU A 10 29.15 3.94 4.66
CA LEU A 10 28.01 3.24 4.06
C LEU A 10 27.00 2.76 5.10
N ALA A 11 27.45 2.37 6.30
CA ALA A 11 26.57 1.96 7.40
C ALA A 11 25.75 3.15 7.97
N ASP A 12 26.31 4.36 7.97
CA ASP A 12 25.66 5.56 8.51
C ASP A 12 24.52 6.08 7.61
N LEU A 13 24.61 5.85 6.29
CA LEU A 13 23.57 6.21 5.32
C LEU A 13 22.31 5.31 5.40
N LEU A 14 22.43 4.11 5.98
CA LEU A 14 21.29 3.18 6.08
C LEU A 14 20.36 3.51 7.26
N THR A 15 20.86 4.23 8.27
CA THR A 15 20.16 4.49 9.54
C THR A 15 19.31 5.77 9.49
N ALA A 16 19.50 6.62 8.48
CA ALA A 16 18.87 7.93 8.37
C ALA A 16 17.56 7.97 7.56
N ARG A 17 16.91 6.84 7.26
CA ARG A 17 15.51 6.86 6.78
C ARG A 17 14.56 7.17 7.94
N LYS A 18 14.63 8.40 8.48
CA LYS A 18 13.46 9.02 9.09
C LYS A 18 12.41 9.10 7.99
N SER A 19 11.45 8.17 8.03
CA SER A 19 10.26 8.21 7.20
C SER A 19 9.46 9.45 7.61
N ILE A 20 9.84 10.59 7.03
CA ILE A 20 9.02 11.80 7.03
C ILE A 20 7.75 11.33 6.32
N LYS A 21 6.71 11.03 7.10
CA LYS A 21 5.40 10.67 6.54
C LYS A 21 5.00 11.84 5.66
N ALA A 22 5.18 11.66 4.35
CA ALA A 22 4.73 12.61 3.35
C ALA A 22 3.26 12.96 3.65
N PRO A 23 2.80 14.18 3.31
CA PRO A 23 1.39 14.55 3.49
C PRO A 23 0.54 13.41 2.95
N LYS A 24 -0.21 12.75 3.83
CA LYS A 24 -0.98 11.55 3.48
C LYS A 24 -1.98 11.98 2.43
N PHE A 25 -1.68 11.68 1.17
CA PHE A 25 -2.64 11.91 0.12
C PHE A 25 -3.88 11.08 0.46
N ALA A 26 -5.08 11.64 0.32
CA ALA A 26 -6.32 11.01 0.78
C ALA A 26 -6.54 9.59 0.21
N TRP A 27 -5.96 9.29 -0.96
CA TRP A 27 -5.98 7.97 -1.60
C TRP A 27 -5.02 6.95 -0.98
N GLN A 28 -3.94 7.38 -0.32
CA GLN A 28 -3.02 6.49 0.39
C GLN A 28 -3.65 5.95 1.66
N ASP A 29 -4.34 6.81 2.41
CA ASP A 29 -5.05 6.41 3.63
C ASP A 29 -6.20 5.46 3.28
N LEU A 30 -6.94 5.76 2.22
CA LEU A 30 -7.97 4.87 1.66
C LEU A 30 -7.39 3.51 1.24
N ALA A 31 -6.23 3.49 0.57
CA ALA A 31 -5.59 2.23 0.20
C ALA A 31 -5.20 1.39 1.42
N LEU A 32 -4.68 2.02 2.48
CA LEU A 32 -4.34 1.34 3.72
C LEU A 32 -5.58 0.76 4.41
N GLU A 33 -6.70 1.50 4.40
CA GLU A 33 -7.98 1.04 4.92
C GLU A 33 -8.49 -0.19 4.15
N VAL A 34 -8.50 -0.13 2.81
CA VAL A 34 -8.89 -1.26 1.95
C VAL A 34 -8.01 -2.49 2.20
N ILE A 35 -6.69 -2.30 2.31
CA ILE A 35 -5.75 -3.40 2.60
C ILE A 35 -6.09 -4.07 3.94
N LYS A 36 -6.41 -3.28 4.96
CA LYS A 36 -6.75 -3.76 6.29
C LYS A 36 -8.09 -4.50 6.29
N GLU A 37 -9.13 -3.91 5.70
CA GLU A 37 -10.49 -4.46 5.68
C GLU A 37 -10.60 -5.76 4.89
N LEU A 38 -9.96 -5.81 3.72
CA LEU A 38 -10.01 -7.00 2.85
C LEU A 38 -8.88 -8.01 3.15
N ASN A 39 -8.07 -7.75 4.18
CA ASN A 39 -6.90 -8.54 4.56
C ASN A 39 -5.99 -8.85 3.36
N ILE A 40 -5.66 -7.81 2.58
CA ILE A 40 -4.94 -7.98 1.31
C ILE A 40 -3.47 -8.34 1.58
N PRO A 41 -2.95 -9.42 0.96
CA PRO A 41 -1.58 -9.83 1.15
C PRO A 41 -0.58 -8.83 0.56
N GLU A 42 0.66 -8.84 1.07
CA GLU A 42 1.67 -7.82 0.75
C GLU A 42 1.94 -7.66 -0.74
N PHE A 43 2.00 -8.77 -1.48
CA PHE A 43 2.28 -8.78 -2.92
C PHE A 43 1.21 -8.07 -3.76
N LYS A 44 0.00 -7.85 -3.23
CA LYS A 44 -1.08 -7.11 -3.90
C LYS A 44 -1.23 -5.69 -3.40
N ARG A 45 -0.53 -5.26 -2.34
CA ARG A 45 -0.63 -3.89 -1.81
C ARG A 45 -0.34 -2.85 -2.88
N SER A 46 0.71 -3.02 -3.67
CA SER A 46 1.04 -2.12 -4.78
C SER A 46 -0.09 -1.96 -5.80
N ALA A 47 -0.84 -3.04 -6.08
CA ALA A 47 -2.01 -2.98 -6.96
C ALA A 47 -3.16 -2.20 -6.33
N VAL A 48 -3.38 -2.31 -5.00
CA VAL A 48 -4.39 -1.52 -4.28
C VAL A 48 -4.03 -0.03 -4.30
N PHE A 49 -2.77 0.33 -4.05
CA PHE A 49 -2.32 1.71 -4.16
C PHE A 49 -2.51 2.26 -5.57
N LYS A 50 -2.20 1.46 -6.59
CA LYS A 50 -2.44 1.80 -7.99
C LYS A 50 -3.93 1.94 -8.31
N ALA A 51 -4.80 1.10 -7.73
CA ALA A 51 -6.25 1.20 -7.87
C ALA A 51 -6.80 2.50 -7.27
N CYS A 52 -6.42 2.80 -6.02
CA CYS A 52 -6.87 3.98 -5.28
C CYS A 52 -6.35 5.29 -5.88
N LYS A 53 -5.18 5.26 -6.55
CA LYS A 53 -4.63 6.42 -7.25
C LYS A 53 -5.34 6.71 -8.57
N GLN A 54 -5.77 5.69 -9.31
CA GLN A 54 -6.35 5.83 -10.65
C GLN A 54 -7.88 5.98 -10.65
N ASN A 55 -8.56 5.53 -9.60
CA ASN A 55 -10.02 5.58 -9.51
C ASN A 55 -10.46 6.65 -8.50
N PRO A 56 -11.65 7.25 -8.71
CA PRO A 56 -12.22 8.16 -7.73
C PRO A 56 -12.55 7.43 -6.42
N ARG A 57 -12.43 8.13 -5.29
CA ARG A 57 -12.70 7.59 -3.95
C ARG A 57 -14.05 6.89 -3.84
N ALA A 58 -15.10 7.45 -4.44
CA ALA A 58 -16.45 6.87 -4.43
C ALA A 58 -16.47 5.46 -5.02
N LYS A 59 -15.79 5.23 -6.15
CA LYS A 59 -15.73 3.91 -6.80
C LYS A 59 -15.00 2.89 -5.91
N ILE A 60 -13.93 3.30 -5.24
CA ILE A 60 -13.18 2.43 -4.32
C ILE A 60 -14.04 2.04 -3.11
N LEU A 61 -14.78 3.00 -2.53
CA LEU A 61 -15.67 2.73 -1.40
C LEU A 61 -16.83 1.80 -1.78
N ILE A 62 -17.44 2.02 -2.94
CA ILE A 62 -18.48 1.12 -3.47
C ILE A 62 -17.90 -0.28 -3.65
N ALA A 63 -16.75 -0.41 -4.32
CA ALA A 63 -16.10 -1.71 -4.52
C ALA A 63 -15.73 -2.40 -3.20
N LEU A 64 -15.29 -1.64 -2.19
CA LEU A 64 -15.00 -2.15 -0.86
C LEU A 64 -16.26 -2.68 -0.17
N ASN A 65 -17.36 -1.92 -0.20
CA ASN A 65 -18.62 -2.32 0.41
C ASN A 65 -19.22 -3.55 -0.27
N ASP A 66 -19.27 -3.54 -1.59
CA ASP A 66 -19.77 -4.63 -2.42
C ASP A 66 -18.95 -5.92 -2.20
N THR A 67 -17.63 -5.79 -2.09
CA THR A 67 -16.76 -6.92 -1.72
C THR A 67 -17.05 -7.44 -0.32
N LYS A 68 -17.34 -6.56 0.66
CA LYS A 68 -17.67 -6.98 2.03
C LYS A 68 -19.02 -7.70 2.11
N GLU A 69 -20.00 -7.26 1.34
CA GLU A 69 -21.34 -7.84 1.32
C GLU A 69 -21.37 -9.19 0.58
N LEU A 70 -20.76 -9.25 -0.59
CA LEU A 70 -20.86 -10.39 -1.51
C LEU A 70 -19.78 -11.46 -1.27
N CYS A 71 -18.61 -11.07 -0.74
CA CYS A 71 -17.48 -11.97 -0.52
C CYS A 71 -17.20 -12.12 0.98
N GLN A 72 -18.03 -12.93 1.65
CA GLN A 72 -17.89 -13.24 3.07
C GLN A 72 -16.75 -14.23 3.34
N THR A 73 -16.45 -15.12 2.38
CA THR A 73 -15.42 -16.16 2.48
C THR A 73 -14.52 -16.18 1.24
N GLY A 74 -13.26 -16.56 1.42
CA GLY A 74 -12.27 -16.68 0.33
C GLY A 74 -11.45 -15.41 0.05
N GLU A 75 -10.91 -15.31 -1.16
CA GLU A 75 -9.96 -14.28 -1.57
C GLU A 75 -10.65 -12.97 -1.99
N LYS A 76 -11.11 -12.21 -0.99
CA LYS A 76 -11.84 -10.93 -1.16
C LYS A 76 -11.16 -9.95 -2.12
N TRP A 77 -9.83 -9.91 -2.11
CA TRP A 77 -9.03 -9.05 -2.98
C TRP A 77 -9.26 -9.35 -4.48
N LYS A 78 -9.51 -10.61 -4.87
CA LYS A 78 -9.80 -10.96 -6.27
C LYS A 78 -11.10 -10.31 -6.73
N TYR A 79 -12.12 -10.36 -5.89
CA TYR A 79 -13.41 -9.74 -6.20
C TYR A 79 -13.29 -8.22 -6.27
N PHE A 80 -12.58 -7.61 -5.31
CA PHE A 80 -12.30 -6.18 -5.33
C PHE A 80 -11.61 -5.73 -6.63
N PHE A 81 -10.56 -6.42 -7.08
CA PHE A 81 -9.89 -6.07 -8.34
C PHE A 81 -10.80 -6.28 -9.55
N LYS A 82 -11.66 -7.32 -9.53
CA LYS A 82 -12.66 -7.54 -10.59
C LYS A 82 -13.64 -6.38 -10.73
N ILE A 83 -14.15 -5.81 -9.63
CA ILE A 83 -15.04 -4.63 -9.67
C ILE A 83 -14.29 -3.39 -10.19
N ILE A 84 -13.04 -3.21 -9.75
CA ILE A 84 -12.23 -2.07 -10.18
C ILE A 84 -11.86 -2.16 -11.66
N GLY A 85 -11.72 -3.37 -12.21
CA GLY A 85 -11.30 -3.65 -13.58
C GLY A 85 -9.79 -3.87 -13.71
N LEU A 86 -9.18 -4.53 -12.73
CA LEU A 86 -7.73 -4.81 -12.63
C LEU A 86 -7.42 -6.32 -12.63
#